data_AF-A0A0E0C2M0-F1
#
_entry.id   AF-A0A0E0C2M0-F1
#
_cell.length_a   1.000
_cell.length_b   1.000
_cell.length_c   1.000
_cell.angle_alpha   90.00
_cell.angle_beta   90.00
_cell.angle_gamma   90.00
#
_symmetry.space_group_name_H-M   'P 1'
#
loop_
_entity.id
_entity.type
_entity.pdbx_description
1 polymer ?
#
loop_
_entity_poly.entity_id
_entity_poly.type
_entity_poly.pdbx_seq_one_letter_code
_entity_poly.pdbx_strand_id
1 'polypeptide(L)'
;MAIPGHIHHEDSIPDDFAKMQPQHVNEGFKTYDLAFLTYDGLAVLGDAVEYIILWHKKDIIWTSIDAPPKPPTPPQKKSVPHEVEKDSKEHEVAPCDAHVEMSDLQVNKQIAKGKQLYQP
;
A
#
# COMPACT_ATOMS: atom_id res chain seq x y z
N MET A 1 -28.35 3.75 -1.31
CA MET A 1 -27.05 3.85 -2.02
C MET A 1 -25.97 3.87 -0.95
N ALA A 2 -24.98 2.98 -1.03
CA ALA A 2 -23.84 3.01 -0.11
C ALA A 2 -22.78 3.96 -0.66
N ILE A 3 -22.38 4.97 0.11
CA ILE A 3 -21.25 5.84 -0.22
C ILE A 3 -19.97 5.10 0.18
N PRO A 4 -19.07 4.77 -0.75
CA PRO A 4 -17.80 4.12 -0.41
C PRO A 4 -17.05 4.93 0.66
N GLY A 5 -16.57 4.24 1.69
CA GLY A 5 -15.84 4.88 2.80
C GLY A 5 -16.71 5.47 3.91
N HIS A 6 -18.03 5.56 3.76
CA HIS A 6 -18.97 6.02 4.81
C HIS A 6 -19.49 4.87 5.71
N ILE A 7 -19.02 3.65 5.46
CA ILE A 7 -19.43 2.43 6.19
C ILE A 7 -18.21 1.80 6.90
N HIS A 8 -18.42 1.35 8.13
CA HIS A 8 -17.49 0.58 8.94
C HIS A 8 -18.25 -0.58 9.59
N HIS A 9 -17.81 -1.82 9.35
CA HIS A 9 -18.49 -3.03 9.83
C HIS A 9 -20.00 -3.04 9.58
N GLU A 10 -20.41 -2.71 8.35
CA GLU A 10 -21.82 -2.65 7.91
C GLU A 10 -22.63 -1.47 8.47
N ASP A 11 -22.11 -0.76 9.47
CA ASP A 11 -22.71 0.43 10.05
C ASP A 11 -22.23 1.73 9.42
N SER A 12 -23.09 2.75 9.48
CA SER A 12 -22.72 4.10 9.05
C SER A 12 -21.75 4.72 10.05
N ILE A 13 -20.69 5.33 9.52
CA ILE A 13 -19.71 6.04 10.35
C ILE A 13 -20.37 7.33 10.85
N PRO A 14 -20.37 7.58 12.17
CA PRO A 14 -20.89 8.84 12.70
C PRO A 14 -20.03 10.02 12.23
N ASP A 15 -20.66 11.18 11.99
CA ASP A 15 -19.97 12.35 11.40
C ASP A 15 -18.79 12.85 12.26
N ASP A 16 -18.84 12.69 13.57
CA ASP A 16 -17.76 13.10 14.47
C ASP A 16 -16.52 12.18 14.43
N PHE A 17 -16.60 11.07 13.68
CA PHE A 17 -15.58 10.03 13.64
C PHE A 17 -14.97 9.88 12.25
N ALA A 18 -13.72 9.41 12.23
CA ALA A 18 -12.99 9.08 11.02
C ALA A 18 -12.40 7.67 11.14
N LYS A 19 -12.29 6.98 10.01
CA LYS A 19 -11.54 5.73 9.92
C LYS A 19 -10.05 6.05 9.93
N MET A 20 -9.30 5.34 10.75
CA MET A 20 -7.84 5.39 10.71
C MET A 20 -7.24 4.06 11.11
N GLN A 21 -5.99 3.83 10.72
CA GLN A 21 -5.23 2.64 11.08
C GLN A 21 -3.97 3.08 11.83
N PRO A 22 -3.94 2.95 13.18
CA PRO A 22 -2.77 3.32 13.96
C PRO A 22 -1.58 2.43 13.57
N GLN A 23 -0.49 3.04 13.13
CA GLN A 23 0.78 2.34 12.85
C GLN A 23 1.61 2.16 14.12
N HIS A 24 1.53 3.12 15.04
CA HIS A 24 2.25 3.11 16.30
C HIS A 24 1.42 3.82 17.36
N VAL A 25 1.46 3.31 18.59
CA VAL A 25 0.79 3.91 19.76
C VAL A 25 1.84 4.08 20.85
N ASN A 26 2.04 5.32 21.30
CA ASN A 26 2.97 5.58 22.40
C ASN A 26 2.47 4.89 23.68
N GLU A 27 3.39 4.46 24.54
CA GLU A 27 3.08 3.63 25.71
C GLU A 27 2.00 4.21 26.62
N GLY A 28 1.97 5.53 26.83
CA GLY A 28 0.95 6.20 27.64
C GLY A 28 -0.47 6.21 27.04
N PHE A 29 -0.63 5.87 25.76
CA PHE A 29 -1.94 5.78 25.08
C PHE A 29 -2.37 4.34 24.84
N LYS A 30 -1.55 3.34 25.19
CA LYS A 30 -1.90 1.93 24.94
C LYS A 30 -3.13 1.47 25.70
N THR A 31 -3.46 2.08 26.82
CA THR A 31 -4.62 1.74 27.66
C THR A 31 -5.85 2.59 27.32
N TYR A 32 -5.82 3.35 26.22
CA TYR A 32 -6.93 4.21 25.86
C TYR A 32 -8.09 3.39 25.29
N ASP A 33 -9.29 3.61 25.82
CA ASP A 33 -10.48 2.89 25.37
C ASP A 33 -10.97 3.43 24.02
N LEU A 34 -11.37 2.51 23.15
CA LEU A 34 -12.04 2.81 21.90
C LEU A 34 -13.52 3.04 22.17
N ALA A 35 -14.08 4.09 21.56
CA ALA A 35 -15.53 4.33 21.61
C ALA A 35 -16.34 3.23 20.90
N PHE A 36 -15.72 2.56 19.93
CA PHE A 36 -16.30 1.46 19.18
C PHE A 36 -15.32 0.28 19.19
N LEU A 37 -15.85 -0.92 19.39
CA LEU A 37 -15.05 -2.13 19.29
C LEU A 37 -14.58 -2.34 17.85
N THR A 38 -13.40 -2.93 17.70
CA THR A 38 -12.97 -3.44 16.39
C THR A 38 -13.79 -4.66 15.97
N TYR A 39 -13.64 -5.10 14.72
CA TYR A 39 -14.23 -6.36 14.24
C TYR A 39 -13.95 -7.56 15.15
N ASP A 40 -12.73 -7.63 15.71
CA ASP A 40 -12.29 -8.72 16.57
C ASP A 40 -12.69 -8.51 18.04
N GLY A 41 -13.45 -7.46 18.34
CA GLY A 41 -13.91 -7.14 19.69
C GLY A 41 -12.88 -6.44 20.58
N LEU A 42 -11.83 -5.85 20.00
CA LEU A 42 -10.82 -5.11 20.76
C LEU A 42 -11.41 -3.78 21.22
N ALA A 43 -11.27 -3.49 22.52
CA ALA A 43 -11.75 -2.27 23.15
C ALA A 43 -10.63 -1.27 23.44
N VAL A 44 -9.38 -1.66 23.30
CA VAL A 44 -8.22 -0.87 23.75
C VAL A 44 -7.33 -0.53 22.56
N LEU A 45 -6.88 0.73 22.49
CA LEU A 45 -6.07 1.26 21.40
C LEU A 45 -4.74 0.52 21.23
N GLY A 46 -4.09 0.12 22.33
CA GLY A 46 -2.80 -0.57 22.29
C GLY A 46 -2.87 -1.96 21.64
N ASP A 47 -4.02 -2.63 21.76
CA ASP A 47 -4.25 -3.94 21.14
C ASP A 47 -4.75 -3.80 19.69
N ALA A 48 -5.41 -2.68 19.37
CA ALA A 48 -5.93 -2.37 18.05
C ALA A 48 -4.90 -1.71 17.10
N VAL A 49 -3.60 -1.86 17.39
CA VAL A 49 -2.53 -1.42 16.48
C VAL A 49 -2.63 -2.22 15.17
N GLU A 50 -2.46 -1.54 14.04
CA GLU A 50 -2.67 -2.09 12.69
C GLU A 50 -4.13 -2.42 12.32
N TYR A 51 -5.09 -2.27 13.24
CA TYR A 51 -6.51 -2.39 12.91
C TYR A 51 -7.08 -1.07 12.38
N ILE A 52 -8.11 -1.18 11.54
CA ILE A 52 -8.93 -0.01 11.17
C ILE A 52 -9.88 0.25 12.34
N ILE A 53 -9.76 1.43 12.94
CA ILE A 53 -10.60 1.90 14.06
C ILE A 53 -11.37 3.15 13.67
N LEU A 54 -12.42 3.45 14.42
CA LEU A 54 -13.06 4.77 14.41
C LEU A 54 -12.45 5.64 15.49
N TRP A 55 -11.97 6.81 15.09
CA TRP A 55 -11.38 7.80 15.99
C TRP A 55 -12.09 9.13 15.87
N HIS A 56 -12.19 9.86 16.97
CA HIS A 56 -12.92 11.12 16.99
C HIS A 56 -12.11 12.20 16.25
N LYS A 57 -12.73 12.89 15.29
CA LYS A 57 -12.08 13.93 14.48
C LYS A 57 -11.47 15.05 15.32
N LYS A 58 -12.05 15.37 16.47
CA LYS A 58 -11.55 16.44 17.38
C LYS A 58 -10.20 16.11 18.02
N ASP A 59 -9.87 14.82 18.11
CA ASP A 59 -8.65 14.32 18.75
C ASP A 59 -7.54 14.07 17.71
N ILE A 60 -7.81 14.35 16.43
CA ILE A 60 -6.83 14.20 15.33
C ILE A 60 -6.12 15.55 15.13
N ILE A 61 -4.82 15.55 15.38
CA ILE A 61 -3.94 16.69 15.12
C ILE A 61 -3.06 16.35 13.92
N TRP A 62 -3.17 17.14 12.85
CA TRP A 62 -2.27 17.01 11.70
C TRP A 62 -0.98 17.76 11.94
N THR A 63 0.07 17.03 12.31
CA THR A 63 1.43 17.56 12.35
C THR A 63 2.00 17.51 10.93
N SER A 64 1.85 18.59 10.15
CA SER A 64 2.57 18.70 8.88
C SER A 64 4.07 18.74 9.17
N ILE A 65 4.72 17.59 9.07
CA ILE A 65 6.16 17.55 8.85
C ILE A 65 6.34 18.06 7.43
N ASP A 66 7.07 19.16 7.29
CA ASP A 66 7.44 19.74 5.99
C ASP A 66 7.87 18.62 5.05
N ALA A 67 7.35 18.63 3.82
CA ALA A 67 7.56 17.54 2.88
C ALA A 67 9.07 17.23 2.77
N PRO A 68 9.49 15.95 2.72
CA PRO A 68 10.88 15.64 2.46
C PRO A 68 11.33 16.41 1.21
N PRO A 69 12.52 17.07 1.25
CA PRO A 69 12.96 17.92 0.15
C PRO A 69 12.87 17.14 -1.16
N LYS A 70 12.23 17.76 -2.16
CA LYS A 70 12.04 17.17 -3.48
C LYS A 70 13.37 16.57 -3.95
N PRO A 71 13.39 15.32 -4.47
CA PRO A 71 14.59 14.75 -5.03
C PRO A 71 15.14 15.69 -6.13
N PRO A 72 16.47 15.85 -6.23
CA PRO A 72 17.07 16.70 -7.24
C PRO A 72 16.59 16.26 -8.62
N THR A 73 16.05 17.22 -9.39
CA THR A 73 15.60 16.98 -10.75
C THR A 73 16.81 16.55 -11.60
N PRO A 74 16.75 15.42 -12.33
CA PRO A 74 17.83 15.03 -13.22
C PRO A 74 18.11 16.13 -14.25
N PRO A 75 19.37 16.40 -14.61
CA PRO A 75 19.69 17.39 -15.63
C PRO A 75 19.10 16.97 -16.98
N GLN A 76 18.24 17.82 -17.54
CA GLN A 76 17.72 17.66 -18.90
C GLN A 76 18.90 17.72 -19.88
N LYS A 77 19.25 16.59 -20.48
CA LYS A 77 20.19 16.56 -21.62
C LYS A 77 19.51 17.26 -22.79
N LYS A 78 20.11 18.36 -23.27
CA LYS A 78 19.74 19.01 -24.53
C LYS A 78 19.99 18.02 -25.67
N SER A 79 18.93 17.51 -26.28
CA SER A 79 19.01 16.79 -27.56
C SER A 79 19.31 17.80 -28.66
N VAL A 80 20.46 17.61 -29.31
CA VAL A 80 20.83 18.28 -30.56
C VAL A 80 20.05 17.57 -31.69
N PRO A 81 19.48 18.26 -32.69
CA PRO A 81 18.77 17.60 -33.78
C PRO A 81 19.77 16.95 -34.73
N HIS A 82 19.64 15.65 -34.99
CA HIS A 82 20.30 15.01 -36.12
C HIS A 82 19.24 14.75 -37.21
N GLU A 83 19.47 15.39 -38.34
CA GLU A 83 18.81 15.15 -39.62
C GLU A 83 18.90 13.66 -39.98
N VAL A 84 17.78 13.07 -40.39
CA VAL A 84 17.73 11.70 -40.91
C VAL A 84 17.72 11.79 -42.43
N GLU A 85 18.88 11.49 -43.02
CA GLU A 85 19.04 11.18 -44.43
C GLU A 85 18.45 9.79 -44.74
N LYS A 86 17.81 9.73 -45.90
CA LYS A 86 16.98 8.65 -46.45
C LYS A 86 17.86 7.66 -47.22
N ASP A 87 17.79 6.36 -46.92
CA ASP A 87 17.93 5.33 -47.97
C ASP A 87 17.27 3.97 -47.65
N SER A 88 16.15 3.74 -48.34
CA SER A 88 15.76 2.55 -49.14
C SER A 88 16.39 1.17 -48.84
N LYS A 89 15.58 0.18 -48.40
CA LYS A 89 15.07 -0.92 -49.25
C LYS A 89 14.29 -2.00 -48.47
N GLU A 90 13.24 -2.45 -49.14
CA GLU A 90 12.18 -3.40 -48.78
C GLU A 90 12.56 -4.86 -49.12
N HIS A 91 12.07 -5.82 -48.33
CA HIS A 91 11.68 -7.17 -48.79
C HIS A 91 10.63 -7.78 -47.82
N GLU A 92 9.36 -7.76 -48.25
CA GLU A 92 8.36 -8.85 -48.32
C GLU A 92 8.66 -10.16 -47.54
N VAL A 93 7.78 -10.91 -46.84
CA VAL A 93 6.32 -11.17 -46.93
C VAL A 93 5.81 -11.83 -45.62
N ALA A 94 4.72 -11.30 -45.04
CA ALA A 94 3.52 -11.93 -44.41
C ALA A 94 3.62 -13.14 -43.40
N PRO A 95 2.51 -13.65 -42.81
CA PRO A 95 2.14 -13.43 -41.41
C PRO A 95 1.94 -14.73 -40.59
N CYS A 96 1.99 -14.68 -39.26
CA CYS A 96 1.27 -15.67 -38.44
C CYS A 96 1.09 -15.26 -36.96
N ASP A 97 -0.17 -15.32 -36.54
CA ASP A 97 -0.63 -15.59 -35.18
C ASP A 97 0.24 -16.60 -34.42
N ALA A 98 0.56 -16.29 -33.16
CA ALA A 98 0.47 -17.28 -32.07
C ALA A 98 0.76 -16.67 -30.68
N HIS A 99 -0.16 -16.98 -29.77
CA HIS A 99 0.03 -17.26 -28.34
C HIS A 99 0.44 -16.13 -27.38
N VAL A 100 -0.57 -15.61 -26.68
CA VAL A 100 -0.44 -15.18 -25.29
C VAL A 100 -0.11 -16.41 -24.45
N GLU A 101 1.11 -16.47 -23.93
CA GLU A 101 1.46 -17.32 -22.79
C GLU A 101 1.67 -16.41 -21.58
N MET A 102 0.81 -16.53 -20.58
CA MET A 102 0.97 -15.89 -19.28
C MET A 102 1.65 -16.89 -18.34
N SER A 103 2.95 -16.76 -18.19
CA SER A 103 3.72 -17.45 -17.15
C SER A 103 4.75 -16.48 -16.58
N ASP A 104 4.58 -16.05 -15.33
CA ASP A 104 5.62 -16.13 -14.32
C ASP A 104 5.13 -15.60 -12.96
N LEU A 105 4.73 -16.55 -12.11
CA LEU A 105 4.60 -16.40 -10.67
C LEU A 105 6.01 -16.47 -10.06
N GLN A 106 6.61 -15.33 -9.73
CA GLN A 106 7.81 -15.31 -8.88
C GLN A 106 7.44 -15.00 -7.43
N VAL A 107 7.24 -16.06 -6.63
CA VAL A 107 7.33 -15.99 -5.17
C VAL A 107 8.73 -16.44 -4.77
N ASN A 108 9.54 -15.48 -4.33
CA ASN A 108 10.85 -15.70 -3.74
C ASN A 108 10.76 -15.47 -2.22
N LYS A 109 10.94 -16.51 -1.40
CA LYS A 109 11.79 -16.42 -0.19
C LYS A 109 12.12 -17.79 0.41
N GLN A 110 13.40 -18.15 0.36
CA GLN A 110 14.04 -19.16 1.20
C GLN A 110 14.22 -18.60 2.62
N ILE A 111 14.05 -19.42 3.66
CA ILE A 111 14.97 -19.48 4.82
C ILE A 111 15.08 -20.93 5.29
N ALA A 112 16.30 -21.33 5.62
CA ALA A 112 16.76 -22.69 5.85
C ALA A 112 17.04 -23.02 7.33
N LYS A 113 17.20 -24.34 7.55
CA LYS A 113 17.98 -25.06 8.58
C LYS A 113 17.28 -25.49 9.88
N GLY A 114 17.40 -26.78 10.16
CA GLY A 114 17.47 -27.32 11.52
C GLY A 114 17.10 -28.79 11.63
N LYS A 115 18.09 -29.69 11.63
CA LYS A 115 17.93 -31.15 11.82
C LYS A 115 17.87 -31.54 13.30
N GLN A 116 17.02 -32.51 13.65
CA GLN A 116 17.25 -33.69 14.52
C GLN A 116 15.87 -34.30 14.88
N LEU A 117 15.50 -35.52 14.49
CA LEU A 117 15.98 -36.85 14.87
C LEU A 117 15.86 -37.14 16.39
N TYR A 118 14.72 -37.70 16.82
CA TYR A 118 14.66 -38.94 17.62
C TYR A 118 13.21 -39.44 17.74
N GLN A 119 12.99 -40.71 17.42
CA GLN A 119 11.93 -41.57 17.98
C GLN A 119 12.64 -42.69 18.77
N PRO A 120 12.01 -43.32 19.75
CA PRO A 120 11.06 -44.41 19.47
C PRO A 120 9.65 -44.19 20.02
#